data_AF-A0A8T3E5A7-F1
#
_entry.id   AF-A0A8T3E5A7-F1
#
_cell.length_a   1.000
_cell.length_b   1.000
_cell.length_c   1.000
_cell.angle_alpha   90.00
_cell.angle_beta   90.00
_cell.angle_gamma   90.00
#
_symmetry.space_group_name_H-M   'P 1'
#
loop_
_entity.id
_entity.type
_entity.pdbx_description
1 polymer ?
#
loop_
_entity_poly.entity_id
_entity_poly.type
_entity_poly.pdbx_seq_one_letter_code
_entity_poly.pdbx_strand_id
1 'polypeptide(L)'
;MKLLDPTFGTVVGFWTIVVILIAVFLSLRNLDVATNTRMEHDVKTLEENFRENNLSCFILGASGETGKELVKDIVSRKIFSRITLIGRRELKFEDNAHQSLIQKVVDFEKLND
;
A
#
# COMPACT_ATOMS: atom_id res chain seq x y z
N MET A 1 53.86 -28.45 -22.12
CA MET A 1 52.81 -27.43 -22.03
C MET A 1 51.63 -27.91 -22.85
N LYS A 2 50.53 -28.32 -22.21
CA LYS A 2 49.34 -28.81 -22.93
C LYS A 2 48.63 -27.62 -23.54
N LEU A 3 48.54 -27.62 -24.88
CA LEU A 3 47.77 -26.66 -25.66
C LEU A 3 46.34 -26.66 -25.13
N LEU A 4 45.82 -25.50 -24.73
CA LEU A 4 44.40 -25.34 -24.48
C LEU A 4 43.66 -25.64 -25.79
N ASP A 5 42.78 -26.63 -25.76
CA ASP A 5 41.94 -26.97 -26.90
C ASP A 5 41.14 -25.73 -27.33
N PRO A 6 41.08 -25.41 -28.63
CA PRO A 6 40.44 -24.20 -29.14
C PRO A 6 38.93 -24.13 -28.81
N THR A 7 38.32 -25.26 -28.51
CA THR A 7 36.92 -25.38 -28.04
C THR A 7 36.71 -24.79 -26.65
N PHE A 8 37.73 -24.82 -25.78
CA PHE A 8 37.65 -24.31 -24.41
C PHE A 8 37.56 -22.78 -24.39
N GLY A 9 38.27 -22.10 -25.29
CA GLY A 9 38.23 -20.63 -25.41
C GLY A 9 36.85 -20.10 -25.80
N THR A 10 36.17 -20.76 -26.74
CA THR A 10 34.83 -20.39 -27.20
C THR A 10 33.77 -20.60 -26.12
N VAL A 11 33.88 -21.70 -25.38
CA VAL A 11 32.98 -22.01 -24.25
C VAL A 11 33.15 -20.99 -23.13
N VAL A 12 34.39 -20.67 -22.75
CA VAL A 12 34.67 -19.66 -21.72
C VAL A 12 34.15 -18.28 -22.16
N GLY A 13 34.34 -17.90 -23.42
CA GLY A 13 33.81 -16.64 -23.97
C GLY A 13 32.29 -16.56 -23.94
N PHE A 14 31.59 -17.67 -24.17
CA PHE A 14 30.13 -17.70 -24.06
C PHE A 14 29.67 -17.50 -22.61
N TRP A 15 30.31 -18.19 -21.66
CA TRP A 15 29.98 -18.07 -20.23
C TRP A 15 30.22 -16.66 -19.69
N THR A 16 31.28 -15.97 -20.11
CA THR A 16 31.52 -14.59 -19.69
C THR A 16 30.44 -13.64 -20.18
N ILE A 17 29.99 -13.80 -21.43
CA ILE A 17 28.88 -13.01 -21.99
C ILE A 17 27.58 -13.30 -21.21
N VAL A 18 27.29 -14.57 -20.90
CA VAL A 18 26.10 -14.94 -20.12
C VAL A 18 26.14 -14.32 -18.72
N VAL A 19 27.29 -14.36 -18.03
CA VAL A 19 27.45 -13.75 -16.71
C VAL A 19 27.26 -12.22 -16.78
N ILE A 20 27.80 -11.56 -17.80
CA ILE A 20 27.60 -10.13 -18.01
C ILE A 20 26.12 -9.81 -18.28
N LEU A 21 25.44 -10.60 -19.12
CA LEU A 21 24.02 -10.42 -19.39
C LEU A 21 23.16 -10.61 -18.14
N ILE A 22 23.46 -11.60 -17.31
CA ILE A 22 22.79 -11.81 -16.02
C ILE A 22 23.05 -10.62 -15.09
N ALA A 23 24.29 -10.14 -15.00
CA ALA A 23 24.63 -8.97 -14.17
C ALA A 23 23.91 -7.70 -14.64
N VAL A 24 23.85 -7.45 -15.94
CA VAL A 24 23.11 -6.33 -16.54
C VAL A 24 21.61 -6.46 -16.25
N PHE A 25 21.05 -7.66 -16.41
CA PHE A 25 19.65 -7.93 -16.12
C PHE A 25 19.30 -7.72 -14.65
N LEU A 26 20.15 -8.17 -13.72
CA LEU A 26 20.00 -7.93 -12.29
C LEU A 26 20.15 -6.43 -11.97
N SER A 27 21.07 -5.72 -12.62
CA SER A 27 21.26 -4.29 -12.43
C SER A 27 20.06 -3.47 -12.92
N LEU A 28 19.45 -3.86 -14.05
CA LEU A 28 18.22 -3.26 -14.56
C LEU A 28 17.04 -3.49 -13.60
N ARG A 29 16.92 -4.68 -13.02
CA ARG A 29 15.92 -4.97 -11.97
C ARG A 29 16.13 -4.13 -10.71
N ASN A 30 17.37 -3.99 -10.25
CA ASN A 30 17.68 -3.21 -9.05
C ASN A 30 17.37 -1.71 -9.21
N LEU A 31 17.55 -1.15 -10.41
CA LEU A 31 17.26 0.27 -10.66
C LEU A 31 15.77 0.59 -10.52
N ASP A 32 14.90 -0.34 -10.94
CA ASP A 32 13.44 -0.23 -10.85
C ASP A 32 12.92 -0.47 -9.42
N VAL A 33 13.61 -1.35 -8.66
CA VAL A 33 13.28 -1.61 -7.25
C VAL A 33 13.67 -0.44 -6.35
N ALA A 34 14.82 0.20 -6.57
CA ALA A 34 15.33 1.26 -5.70
C ALA A 34 14.49 2.56 -5.73
N THR A 35 13.84 2.86 -6.85
CA THR A 35 12.96 4.03 -6.99
C THR A 35 11.56 3.78 -6.46
N ASN A 36 11.04 2.55 -6.58
CA ASN A 36 9.71 2.18 -6.08
C ASN A 36 9.68 1.86 -4.58
N THR A 37 10.77 1.34 -4.00
CA THR A 37 10.77 0.89 -2.59
C THR A 37 10.77 2.02 -1.57
N ARG A 38 11.37 3.19 -1.86
CA ARG A 38 11.45 4.27 -0.86
C ARG A 38 10.08 4.81 -0.44
N MET A 39 9.20 5.05 -1.41
CA MET A 39 7.86 5.56 -1.10
C MET A 39 6.95 4.46 -0.52
N GLU A 40 7.08 3.20 -0.96
CA GLU A 40 6.29 2.10 -0.42
C GLU A 40 6.67 1.76 1.03
N HIS A 41 7.96 1.79 1.35
CA HIS A 41 8.45 1.55 2.71
C HIS A 41 7.97 2.63 3.68
N ASP A 42 8.06 3.91 3.28
CA ASP A 42 7.60 5.03 4.11
C ASP A 42 6.09 4.93 4.42
N VAL A 43 5.27 4.52 3.45
CA VAL A 43 3.83 4.36 3.66
C VAL A 43 3.53 3.22 4.64
N LYS A 44 4.21 2.07 4.53
CA LYS A 44 4.02 0.95 5.47
C LYS A 44 4.41 1.33 6.90
N THR A 45 5.56 1.98 7.06
CA THR A 45 6.00 2.48 8.37
C THR A 45 5.00 3.49 8.93
N LEU A 46 4.42 4.36 8.09
CA LEU A 46 3.38 5.28 8.53
C LEU A 46 2.12 4.55 8.99
N GLU A 47 1.63 3.57 8.23
CA GLU A 47 0.45 2.77 8.62
C GLU A 47 0.66 2.03 9.95
N GLU A 48 1.85 1.48 10.18
CA GLU A 48 2.23 0.83 11.44
C GLU A 48 2.20 1.84 12.60
N ASN A 49 2.80 3.01 12.42
CA ASN A 49 2.74 4.08 13.42
C ASN A 49 1.29 4.47 13.75
N PHE A 50 0.41 4.60 12.74
CA PHE A 50 -1.00 4.93 12.97
C PHE A 50 -1.72 3.84 13.80
N ARG A 51 -1.41 2.56 13.55
CA ARG A 51 -1.94 1.43 14.32
C ARG A 51 -1.46 1.45 15.78
N GLU A 52 -0.17 1.71 16.01
CA GLU A 52 0.40 1.78 17.36
C GLU A 52 -0.16 2.95 18.17
N ASN A 53 -0.37 4.10 17.52
CA ASN A 53 -0.89 5.30 18.17
C ASN A 53 -2.40 5.23 18.48
N ASN A 54 -3.10 4.16 18.08
CA ASN A 54 -4.53 3.94 18.36
C ASN A 54 -5.41 5.15 18.00
N LEU A 55 -5.08 5.84 16.91
CA LEU A 55 -5.76 7.07 16.51
C LEU A 55 -7.21 6.79 16.11
N SER A 56 -8.06 7.79 16.34
CA SER A 56 -9.45 7.78 15.90
C SER A 56 -9.67 8.82 14.80
N CYS A 57 -10.57 8.52 13.86
CA CYS A 57 -10.94 9.45 12.80
C CYS A 57 -12.45 9.61 12.71
N PHE A 58 -12.89 10.73 12.13
CA PHE A 58 -14.27 10.92 11.73
C PHE A 58 -14.36 11.35 10.28
N ILE A 59 -15.41 10.92 9.59
CA ILE A 59 -15.62 11.16 8.17
C ILE A 59 -16.98 11.82 7.98
N LEU A 60 -16.97 12.99 7.35
CA LEU A 60 -18.14 13.69 6.88
C LEU A 60 -18.35 13.38 5.40
N GLY A 61 -19.61 13.18 5.00
CA GLY A 61 -19.92 12.91 3.59
C GLY A 61 -19.57 11.49 3.12
N ALA A 62 -19.53 10.51 4.04
CA ALA A 62 -19.35 9.09 3.72
C ALA A 62 -20.41 8.52 2.74
N SER A 63 -21.51 9.23 2.52
CA SER A 63 -22.54 8.88 1.54
C SER A 63 -22.19 9.23 0.10
N GLY A 64 -21.24 10.15 -0.11
CA GLY A 64 -20.77 10.55 -1.45
C GLY A 64 -19.84 9.51 -2.04
N GLU A 65 -19.57 9.60 -3.35
CA GLU A 65 -18.78 8.60 -4.06
C GLU A 65 -17.35 8.46 -3.49
N THR A 66 -16.67 9.59 -3.33
CA THR A 66 -15.33 9.62 -2.72
C THR A 66 -15.36 9.15 -1.26
N GLY A 67 -16.40 9.51 -0.51
CA GLY A 67 -16.54 9.13 0.89
C GLY A 67 -16.71 7.61 1.06
N LYS A 68 -17.46 6.96 0.17
CA LYS A 68 -17.64 5.50 0.20
C LYS A 68 -16.33 4.77 -0.05
N GLU A 69 -15.58 5.14 -1.09
CA GLU A 69 -14.29 4.51 -1.37
C GLU A 69 -13.27 4.79 -0.26
N LEU A 70 -13.26 6.01 0.29
CA LEU A 70 -12.40 6.33 1.44
C LEU A 70 -12.70 5.45 2.66
N VAL A 71 -13.99 5.23 2.98
CA VAL A 71 -14.40 4.37 4.10
C VAL A 71 -13.95 2.93 3.84
N LYS A 72 -14.16 2.42 2.63
CA LYS A 72 -13.74 1.07 2.23
C LYS A 72 -12.22 0.88 2.36
N ASP A 73 -11.45 1.84 1.89
CA ASP A 73 -9.98 1.84 1.99
C ASP A 73 -9.51 1.89 3.44
N ILE A 74 -10.06 2.79 4.26
CA ILE A 74 -9.65 2.93 5.67
C ILE A 74 -9.99 1.67 6.47
N VAL A 75 -11.19 1.10 6.26
CA VAL A 75 -11.63 -0.12 6.95
C VAL A 75 -10.79 -1.32 6.54
N SER A 76 -10.47 -1.46 5.24
CA SER A 76 -9.63 -2.56 4.76
C SER A 76 -8.20 -2.49 5.31
N ARG A 77 -7.62 -1.29 5.40
CA ARG A 77 -6.26 -1.06 5.94
C ARG A 77 -6.18 -1.14 7.46
N LYS A 78 -7.28 -1.02 8.20
CA LYS A 78 -7.34 -1.11 9.68
C LYS A 78 -6.29 -0.23 10.37
N ILE A 79 -6.18 1.03 9.94
CA ILE A 79 -5.18 1.98 10.44
C ILE A 79 -5.68 2.83 11.62
N PHE A 80 -6.99 2.90 11.84
CA PHE A 80 -7.60 3.61 12.97
C PHE A 80 -8.27 2.63 13.93
N SER A 81 -8.15 2.91 15.23
CA SER A 81 -8.79 2.14 16.30
C SER A 81 -10.32 2.36 16.32
N ARG A 82 -10.76 3.55 15.92
CA ARG A 82 -12.17 3.97 15.90
C ARG A 82 -12.43 4.88 14.71
N ILE A 83 -13.47 4.57 13.96
CA ILE A 83 -13.90 5.35 12.79
C ILE A 83 -15.33 5.83 13.03
N THR A 84 -15.57 7.14 13.04
CA THR A 84 -16.90 7.71 13.24
C THR A 84 -17.43 8.35 11.97
N LEU A 85 -18.49 7.80 11.37
CA LEU A 85 -19.16 8.42 10.24
C LEU A 85 -20.20 9.42 10.75
N ILE A 86 -20.09 10.67 10.31
CA ILE A 86 -21.01 11.74 10.70
C ILE A 86 -21.79 12.18 9.47
N GLY A 87 -23.12 12.14 9.56
CA GLY A 87 -23.98 12.46 8.43
C GLY A 87 -25.41 12.78 8.83
N ARG A 88 -26.18 13.24 7.84
CA ARG A 88 -27.60 13.61 8.02
C ARG A 88 -28.53 12.40 8.12
N ARG A 89 -28.07 11.26 7.62
CA ARG A 89 -28.84 10.03 7.46
C ARG A 89 -27.94 8.86 7.82
N GLU A 90 -28.54 7.81 8.36
CA GLU A 90 -27.86 6.54 8.56
C GLU A 90 -27.56 5.88 7.22
N LEU A 91 -26.37 5.29 7.10
CA LEU A 91 -25.92 4.61 5.89
C LEU A 91 -25.96 3.10 6.11
N LYS A 92 -26.58 2.40 5.16
CA LYS A 92 -26.53 0.94 5.12
C LYS A 92 -25.23 0.54 4.42
N PHE A 93 -24.33 -0.09 5.17
CA PHE A 93 -23.15 -0.74 4.62
C PHE A 93 -23.45 -2.24 4.52
N GLU A 94 -23.18 -2.83 3.36
CA GLU A 94 -23.49 -4.23 3.08
C GLU A 94 -22.51 -5.21 3.78
N ASP A 95 -21.36 -4.71 4.20
CA ASP A 95 -20.29 -5.55 4.73
C ASP A 95 -20.23 -5.54 6.27
N ASN A 96 -20.48 -6.69 6.89
CA ASN A 96 -20.38 -6.91 8.34
C ASN A 96 -18.93 -6.84 8.91
N ALA A 97 -17.99 -6.19 8.23
CA ALA A 97 -16.58 -6.07 8.63
C ALA A 97 -16.29 -4.90 9.60
N HIS A 98 -17.34 -4.28 10.15
CA HIS A 98 -17.32 -2.93 10.71
C HIS A 98 -17.25 -2.86 12.25
N GLN A 99 -16.49 -3.74 12.91
CA GLN A 99 -16.41 -3.72 14.39
C GLN A 99 -15.91 -2.38 14.97
N SER A 100 -15.15 -1.59 14.21
CA SER A 100 -14.64 -0.27 14.62
C SER A 100 -15.40 0.94 14.04
N LEU A 101 -16.45 0.71 13.25
CA LEU A 101 -17.23 1.77 12.58
C LEU A 101 -18.41 2.18 13.46
N ILE A 102 -18.48 3.46 13.80
CA ILE A 102 -19.58 4.06 14.56
C ILE A 102 -20.26 5.07 13.65
N GLN A 103 -21.59 5.03 13.52
CA GLN A 103 -22.34 6.04 12.79
C GLN A 103 -23.02 7.00 13.77
N LYS A 104 -22.85 8.31 13.55
CA LYS A 104 -23.55 9.37 14.27
C LYS A 104 -24.39 10.18 13.29
N VAL A 105 -25.71 10.08 13.43
CA VAL A 105 -26.65 10.92 12.70
C VAL A 105 -26.75 12.26 13.42
N VAL A 106 -26.39 13.33 12.72
CA VAL A 106 -26.42 14.71 13.24
C VAL A 106 -27.42 15.51 12.41
N ASP A 107 -28.33 16.18 13.09
CA ASP A 107 -29.18 17.19 12.48
C ASP A 107 -28.40 18.51 12.39
N PHE A 108 -27.78 18.75 11.22
CA PHE A 108 -26.95 19.93 11.01
C PHE A 108 -27.73 21.25 11.03
N GLU A 109 -29.07 21.20 10.94
CA GLU A 109 -29.92 22.41 11.03
C GLU A 109 -30.18 22.84 12.48
N LYS A 110 -29.89 21.97 13.46
CA LYS A 110 -30.09 22.22 14.90
C LYS A 110 -28.78 22.24 15.67
N LEU A 111 -27.72 22.75 15.06
CA LEU A 111 -26.40 22.89 15.71
C LEU A 111 -26.30 24.09 16.67
N ASN A 112 -27.39 24.83 16.89
CA ASN A 112 -27.40 26.02 17.73
C ASN A 112 -27.60 25.65 19.22
N ASP A 113 -26.50 25.19 19.84
CA ASP A 113 -25.98 25.54 21.19
C ASP A 113 -24.71 24.71 21.49
#